data_AF-A0A074VYB0-F1
#
_entry.id   AF-A0A074VYB0-F1
#
_cell.length_a   1.000
_cell.length_b   1.000
_cell.length_c   1.000
_cell.angle_alpha   90.00
_cell.angle_beta   90.00
_cell.angle_gamma   90.00
#
_symmetry.space_group_name_H-M   'P 1'
#
loop_
_entity.id
_entity.type
_entity.pdbx_description
1 polymer ?
#
loop_
_entity_poly.entity_id
_entity_poly.type
_entity_poly.pdbx_seq_one_letter_code
_entity_poly.pdbx_strand_id
1 'polypeptide(L)'
;MNNQEQLEPIDFLSEDGHSYSIFTLEDHLNEAKTQNNEIIYTCEATSKKIKSEPKFISLEELRKKYNSLCGNSHKINKKIKKLENLLKTTINKNTFLTEKLYKAKIKIQELEKQKDNPAQTTIIHNLTIYNNKLTSQIQNLQHELIALKRTKPIIVEKNIRAEKKLKRLNNASIELENKKKEIANTLTIRARNAGKAKKSPYEKTGTKEAMKEYWLRAKDNFTERGAKQQFIDDMREKALTNILPMPKNSNLTEKTIRNWMKDFEQEMSKSSS
;
A
#
# COMPACT_ATOMS: atom_id res chain seq x y z
N MET A 1 -14.19 39.52 -48.85
CA MET A 1 -13.13 40.36 -49.44
C MET A 1 -11.99 39.44 -49.81
N ASN A 2 -11.84 39.16 -51.11
CA ASN A 2 -10.78 38.31 -51.67
C ASN A 2 -9.48 39.13 -51.71
N ASN A 3 -8.66 39.02 -50.68
CA ASN A 3 -7.25 39.38 -50.81
C ASN A 3 -6.55 38.17 -51.42
N GLN A 4 -6.43 38.15 -52.75
CA GLN A 4 -5.38 37.37 -53.39
C GLN A 4 -4.06 37.95 -52.90
N GLU A 5 -3.50 37.39 -51.83
CA GLU A 5 -2.08 37.56 -51.51
C GLU A 5 -1.31 37.15 -52.77
N GLN A 6 -0.83 38.14 -53.52
CA GLN A 6 0.19 37.92 -54.53
C GLN A 6 1.40 37.39 -53.77
N LEU A 7 1.57 36.06 -53.83
CA LEU A 7 2.77 35.39 -53.33
C LEU A 7 3.96 36.06 -54.00
N GLU A 8 4.82 36.67 -53.18
CA GLU A 8 6.06 37.24 -53.68
C GLU A 8 6.88 36.14 -54.38
N PRO A 9 7.58 36.49 -55.47
CA PRO A 9 8.32 35.52 -56.26
C PRO A 9 9.46 34.99 -55.41
N ILE A 10 9.47 33.68 -55.15
CA ILE A 10 10.52 33.04 -54.36
C ILE A 10 11.85 33.19 -55.13
N ASP A 11 12.81 33.86 -54.50
CA ASP A 11 14.18 33.94 -54.98
C ASP A 11 14.82 32.54 -54.99
N PHE A 12 15.39 32.15 -56.13
CA PHE A 12 16.10 30.87 -56.26
C PHE A 12 17.61 31.12 -56.26
N LEU A 13 18.31 30.40 -55.38
CA LEU A 13 19.77 30.27 -55.43
C LEU A 13 20.13 29.32 -56.58
N SER A 14 20.96 29.77 -57.51
CA SER A 14 21.62 28.89 -58.47
C SER A 14 22.73 28.07 -57.78
N GLU A 15 23.17 26.99 -58.43
CA GLU A 15 24.31 26.17 -57.96
C GLU A 15 25.62 26.99 -57.88
N ASP A 16 25.68 28.14 -58.56
CA ASP A 16 26.83 29.04 -58.59
C ASP A 16 26.80 30.11 -57.47
N GLY A 17 25.81 30.05 -56.56
CA GLY A 17 25.68 30.98 -55.43
C GLY A 17 25.08 32.35 -55.78
N HIS A 18 24.57 32.54 -56.99
CA HIS A 18 23.88 33.77 -57.40
C HIS A 18 22.36 33.60 -57.26
N SER A 19 21.72 34.55 -56.56
CA SER A 19 20.26 34.65 -56.49
C SER A 19 19.74 35.27 -57.79
N TYR A 20 18.91 34.54 -58.52
CA TYR A 20 18.19 35.06 -59.66
C TYR A 20 16.69 34.92 -59.41
N SER A 21 16.01 36.04 -59.21
CA SER A 21 14.55 36.07 -59.22
C SER A 21 14.06 35.90 -60.67
N ILE A 22 12.84 35.36 -60.86
CA ILE A 22 12.22 35.26 -62.19
C ILE A 22 12.23 36.63 -62.90
N PHE A 23 11.97 37.71 -62.14
CA PHE A 23 11.99 39.09 -62.62
C PHE A 23 13.38 39.51 -63.12
N THR A 24 14.45 39.20 -62.38
CA THR A 24 15.82 39.51 -62.83
C THR A 24 16.22 38.74 -64.09
N LEU A 25 15.73 37.51 -64.28
CA LEU A 25 15.97 36.73 -65.49
C LEU A 25 15.18 37.26 -66.68
N GLU A 26 13.93 37.70 -66.46
CA GLU A 26 13.10 38.35 -67.47
C GLU A 26 13.69 39.69 -67.92
N ASP A 27 14.18 40.50 -66.99
CA ASP A 27 14.85 41.77 -67.28
C ASP A 27 16.12 41.55 -68.12
N HIS A 28 17.01 40.64 -67.71
CA HIS A 28 18.21 40.30 -68.48
C HIS A 28 17.88 39.72 -69.87
N LEU A 29 16.80 38.95 -69.99
CA LEU A 29 16.34 38.42 -71.27
C LEU A 29 15.83 39.52 -72.19
N ASN A 30 15.05 40.46 -71.64
CA ASN A 30 14.51 41.61 -72.38
C ASN A 30 15.63 42.54 -72.84
N GLU A 31 16.62 42.81 -71.98
CA GLU A 31 17.80 43.60 -72.32
C GLU A 31 18.62 42.94 -73.45
N ALA A 32 18.89 41.63 -73.34
CA ALA A 32 19.62 40.90 -74.37
C ALA A 32 18.86 40.85 -75.71
N LYS A 33 17.52 40.70 -75.68
CA LYS A 33 16.67 40.78 -76.88
C LYS A 33 16.75 42.16 -77.53
N THR A 34 16.73 43.22 -76.73
CA THR A 34 16.82 44.60 -77.19
C THR A 34 18.16 44.87 -77.89
N GLN A 35 19.27 44.51 -77.24
CA GLN A 35 20.62 44.61 -77.82
C GLN A 35 20.76 43.82 -79.12
N ASN A 36 20.17 42.62 -79.21
CA ASN A 36 20.20 41.83 -80.43
C ASN A 36 19.42 42.50 -81.57
N ASN A 37 18.25 43.08 -81.28
CA ASN A 37 17.44 43.80 -82.26
C ASN A 37 18.18 45.03 -82.81
N GLU A 38 18.88 45.77 -81.96
CA GLU A 38 19.74 46.89 -82.38
C GLU A 38 20.89 46.43 -83.30
N ILE A 39 21.51 45.29 -82.99
CA ILE A 39 22.56 44.70 -83.83
C ILE A 39 21.99 44.22 -85.17
N ILE A 40 20.81 43.60 -85.19
CA ILE A 40 20.13 43.19 -86.43
C ILE A 40 19.83 44.41 -87.29
N TYR A 41 19.25 45.46 -86.72
CA TYR A 41 18.94 46.70 -87.42
C TYR A 41 20.19 47.37 -88.01
N THR A 42 21.28 47.42 -87.25
CA THR A 42 22.56 47.97 -87.74
C THR A 42 23.23 47.08 -88.80
N CYS A 43 23.11 45.76 -88.70
CA CYS A 43 23.51 44.80 -89.73
C CYS A 43 22.73 45.03 -91.04
N GLU A 44 21.41 45.22 -90.96
CA GLU A 44 20.57 45.50 -92.14
C GLU A 44 20.94 46.84 -92.80
N ALA A 45 21.16 47.88 -91.99
CA ALA A 45 21.58 49.19 -92.48
C ALA A 45 22.96 49.16 -93.15
N THR A 46 23.92 48.42 -92.58
CA THR A 46 25.25 48.24 -93.18
C THR A 46 25.21 47.36 -94.42
N SER A 47 24.38 46.31 -94.45
CA SER A 47 24.16 45.47 -95.64
C SER A 47 23.60 46.28 -96.81
N LYS A 48 22.65 47.20 -96.55
CA LYS A 48 22.12 48.14 -97.57
C LYS A 48 23.23 49.05 -98.12
N LYS A 49 24.09 49.60 -97.26
CA LYS A 49 25.23 50.44 -97.67
C LYS A 49 26.24 49.68 -98.53
N ILE A 50 26.61 48.47 -98.14
CA ILE A 50 27.51 47.59 -98.93
C ILE A 50 26.97 47.37 -100.35
N LYS A 51 25.65 47.23 -100.51
CA LYS A 51 25.02 47.01 -101.83
C LYS A 51 25.02 48.25 -102.74
N SER A 52 25.16 49.46 -102.18
CA SER A 52 25.02 50.73 -102.90
C SER A 52 26.33 51.46 -103.21
N GLU A 53 27.49 50.98 -102.76
CA GLU A 53 28.74 51.77 -102.73
C GLU A 53 29.74 51.43 -103.86
N PRO A 54 30.39 52.43 -104.51
CA PRO A 54 31.37 52.18 -105.58
C PRO A 54 32.69 51.59 -105.05
N LYS A 55 33.25 50.64 -105.80
CA LYS A 55 34.35 49.74 -105.41
C LYS A 55 35.73 50.39 -105.24
N PHE A 56 35.99 51.26 -104.26
CA PHE A 56 37.38 51.53 -103.86
C PHE A 56 37.48 51.76 -102.33
N ILE A 57 38.07 50.77 -101.65
CA ILE A 57 38.55 50.77 -100.25
C ILE A 57 37.47 50.73 -99.13
N SER A 58 36.29 51.37 -99.26
CA SER A 58 35.26 51.36 -98.18
C SER A 58 34.52 50.02 -97.97
N LEU A 59 34.46 49.17 -98.99
CA LEU A 59 33.62 47.96 -98.99
C LEU A 59 34.22 46.79 -98.17
N GLU A 60 35.54 46.66 -98.14
CA GLU A 60 36.26 45.64 -97.35
C GLU A 60 36.09 45.88 -95.84
N GLU A 61 36.20 47.14 -95.41
CA GLU A 61 36.01 47.55 -94.01
C GLU A 61 34.55 47.40 -93.57
N LEU A 62 33.59 47.79 -94.41
CA LEU A 62 32.17 47.55 -94.17
C LEU A 62 31.85 46.06 -94.05
N ARG A 63 32.47 45.21 -94.87
CA ARG A 63 32.30 43.75 -94.81
C ARG A 63 32.91 43.14 -93.54
N LYS A 64 34.09 43.61 -93.10
CA LYS A 64 34.68 43.24 -91.80
C LYS A 64 33.77 43.63 -90.64
N LYS A 65 33.21 44.86 -90.67
CA LYS A 65 32.26 45.34 -89.65
C LYS A 65 30.98 44.52 -89.62
N TYR A 66 30.41 44.20 -90.79
CA TYR A 66 29.23 43.34 -90.92
C TYR A 66 29.48 41.94 -90.33
N ASN A 67 30.60 41.30 -90.70
CA ASN A 67 30.94 39.96 -90.18
C ASN A 67 31.15 39.97 -88.66
N SER A 68 31.77 41.02 -88.10
CA SER A 68 31.92 41.22 -86.67
C SER A 68 30.57 41.36 -85.95
N LEU A 69 29.67 42.18 -86.50
CA LEU A 69 28.31 42.37 -85.96
C LEU A 69 27.49 41.08 -86.01
N CYS A 70 27.52 40.34 -87.12
CA CYS A 70 26.87 39.03 -87.23
C CYS A 70 27.45 38.02 -86.23
N GLY A 71 28.77 38.04 -86.00
CA GLY A 71 29.42 37.22 -84.98
C GLY A 71 28.95 37.56 -83.56
N ASN A 72 28.78 38.85 -83.26
CA ASN A 72 28.27 39.31 -81.97
C ASN A 72 26.78 38.97 -81.77
N SER A 73 25.94 39.16 -82.80
CA SER A 73 24.53 38.74 -82.77
C SER A 73 24.41 37.24 -82.52
N HIS A 74 25.26 36.42 -83.13
CA HIS A 74 25.27 34.98 -82.89
C HIS A 74 25.62 34.61 -81.44
N LYS A 75 26.58 35.33 -80.82
CA LYS A 75 26.92 35.16 -79.39
C LYS A 75 25.76 35.58 -78.48
N ILE A 76 25.09 36.68 -78.78
CA ILE A 76 23.94 37.18 -78.01
C ILE A 76 22.75 36.22 -78.14
N ASN A 77 22.46 35.69 -79.34
CA ASN A 77 21.43 34.67 -79.54
C ASN A 77 21.71 33.40 -78.72
N LYS A 78 22.97 32.96 -78.60
CA LYS A 78 23.33 31.85 -77.69
C LYS A 78 23.05 32.19 -76.23
N LYS A 79 23.29 33.43 -75.80
CA LYS A 79 22.98 33.91 -74.44
C LYS A 79 21.47 33.96 -74.20
N ILE A 80 20.68 34.49 -75.14
CA ILE A 80 19.21 34.51 -75.10
C ILE A 80 18.67 33.09 -74.92
N LYS A 81 19.12 32.13 -75.74
CA LYS A 81 18.65 30.74 -75.66
C LYS A 81 18.97 30.08 -74.31
N LYS A 82 20.13 30.41 -73.70
CA LYS A 82 20.47 29.95 -72.35
C LYS A 82 19.53 30.55 -71.30
N LEU A 83 19.27 31.85 -71.37
CA LEU A 83 18.37 32.55 -70.44
C LEU A 83 16.93 32.03 -70.56
N GLU A 84 16.44 31.76 -71.76
CA GLU A 84 15.09 31.19 -71.98
C GLU A 84 14.94 29.80 -71.36
N ASN A 85 15.96 28.94 -71.50
CA ASN A 85 15.96 27.63 -70.88
C ASN A 85 15.97 27.73 -69.35
N LEU A 86 16.81 28.60 -68.80
CA LEU A 86 16.88 28.83 -67.35
C LEU A 86 15.54 29.34 -66.81
N LEU A 87 14.96 30.35 -67.45
CA LEU A 87 13.66 30.90 -67.07
C LEU A 87 12.57 29.83 -67.06
N LYS A 88 12.51 29.00 -68.11
CA LYS A 88 11.56 27.89 -68.19
C LYS A 88 11.72 26.89 -67.03
N THR A 89 12.96 26.51 -66.71
CA THR A 89 13.22 25.59 -65.58
C THR A 89 12.84 26.20 -64.24
N THR A 90 13.13 27.49 -64.04
CA THR A 90 12.81 28.21 -62.80
C THR A 90 11.31 28.34 -62.60
N ILE A 91 10.55 28.67 -63.66
CA ILE A 91 9.08 28.74 -63.61
C ILE A 91 8.49 27.39 -63.19
N ASN A 92 8.94 26.28 -63.81
CA ASN A 92 8.45 24.95 -63.48
C ASN A 92 8.77 24.53 -62.03
N LYS A 93 9.93 24.93 -61.51
CA LYS A 93 10.29 24.67 -60.11
C LYS A 93 9.41 25.49 -59.16
N ASN A 94 9.12 26.73 -59.52
CA ASN A 94 8.30 27.61 -58.71
C ASN A 94 6.83 27.17 -58.66
N THR A 95 6.26 26.73 -59.79
CA THR A 95 4.90 26.16 -59.81
C THR A 95 4.78 24.93 -58.93
N PHE A 96 5.75 24.01 -59.02
CA PHE A 96 5.79 22.81 -58.16
C PHE A 96 5.89 23.13 -56.66
N LEU A 97 6.74 24.09 -56.29
CA LEU A 97 6.88 24.52 -54.89
C LEU A 97 5.61 25.23 -54.39
N THR A 98 4.97 26.03 -55.24
CA THR A 98 3.71 26.71 -54.92
C THR A 98 2.60 25.69 -54.63
N GLU A 99 2.48 24.63 -55.43
CA GLU A 99 1.52 23.55 -55.17
C GLU A 99 1.81 22.81 -53.85
N LYS A 100 3.08 22.52 -53.57
CA LYS A 100 3.49 21.90 -52.29
C LYS A 100 3.15 22.78 -51.10
N LEU A 101 3.40 24.09 -51.21
CA LEU A 101 3.13 25.07 -50.17
C LEU A 101 1.62 25.16 -49.91
N TYR A 102 0.79 25.17 -50.95
CA TYR A 102 -0.67 25.16 -50.81
C TYR A 102 -1.17 23.91 -50.09
N LYS A 103 -0.68 22.72 -50.48
CA LYS A 103 -1.02 21.45 -49.80
C LYS A 103 -0.60 21.45 -48.34
N ALA A 104 0.58 21.99 -48.02
CA ALA A 104 1.06 22.10 -46.65
C ALA A 104 0.18 23.06 -45.82
N LYS A 105 -0.21 24.21 -46.38
CA LYS A 105 -1.12 25.17 -45.72
C LYS A 105 -2.47 24.53 -45.36
N ILE A 106 -3.09 23.79 -46.29
CA ILE A 106 -4.34 23.06 -46.02
C ILE A 106 -4.16 22.07 -44.86
N LYS A 107 -3.08 21.29 -44.88
CA LYS A 107 -2.82 20.28 -43.86
C LYS A 107 -2.59 20.89 -42.47
N ILE A 108 -1.91 22.04 -42.40
CA ILE A 108 -1.73 22.78 -41.14
C ILE A 108 -3.08 23.23 -40.58
N GLN A 109 -3.96 23.80 -41.41
CA GLN A 109 -5.29 24.22 -40.97
C GLN A 109 -6.16 23.06 -40.47
N GLU A 110 -6.06 21.88 -41.08
CA GLU A 110 -6.76 20.67 -40.61
C GLU A 110 -6.25 20.23 -39.23
N LEU A 111 -4.93 20.25 -39.02
CA LEU A 111 -4.32 19.88 -37.74
C LEU A 111 -4.69 20.88 -36.63
N GLU A 112 -4.75 22.18 -36.94
CA GLU A 112 -5.20 23.21 -36.00
C GLU A 112 -6.64 22.98 -35.56
N LYS A 113 -7.55 22.64 -36.49
CA LYS A 113 -8.94 22.30 -36.16
C LYS A 113 -9.05 21.04 -35.28
N GLN A 114 -8.13 20.08 -35.43
CA GLN A 114 -8.11 18.88 -34.58
C GLN A 114 -7.58 19.16 -33.16
N LYS A 115 -6.68 20.14 -33.00
CA LYS A 115 -6.15 20.55 -31.69
C LYS A 115 -7.26 21.11 -30.79
N ASP A 116 -8.21 21.81 -31.39
CA ASP A 116 -9.36 22.39 -30.70
C ASP A 116 -10.55 21.42 -30.64
N ASN A 117 -10.32 20.10 -30.78
CA ASN A 117 -11.40 19.12 -30.70
C ASN A 117 -12.01 19.15 -29.28
N PRO A 118 -13.25 19.63 -29.12
CA PRO A 118 -13.88 19.81 -27.82
C PRO A 118 -14.05 18.47 -27.07
N ALA A 119 -14.10 17.35 -27.79
CA ALA A 119 -14.12 16.02 -27.19
C ALA A 119 -12.79 15.70 -26.48
N GLN A 120 -11.65 16.03 -27.07
CA GLN A 120 -10.34 15.83 -26.42
C GLN A 120 -10.17 16.75 -25.22
N THR A 121 -10.59 18.02 -25.33
CA THR A 121 -10.57 18.97 -24.20
C THR A 121 -11.42 18.46 -23.03
N THR A 122 -12.61 17.92 -23.32
CA THR A 122 -13.51 17.35 -22.30
C THR A 122 -12.90 16.12 -21.64
N ILE A 123 -12.28 15.22 -22.43
CA ILE A 123 -11.58 14.04 -21.89
C ILE A 123 -10.43 14.46 -20.98
N ILE A 124 -9.59 15.40 -21.40
CA ILE A 124 -8.47 15.91 -20.60
C ILE A 124 -8.99 16.52 -19.29
N HIS A 125 -10.03 17.36 -19.36
CA HIS A 125 -10.62 17.99 -18.19
C HIS A 125 -11.14 16.95 -17.17
N ASN A 126 -11.88 15.94 -17.64
CA ASN A 126 -12.38 14.86 -16.79
C ASN A 126 -11.22 14.07 -16.15
N LEU A 127 -10.19 13.72 -16.93
CA LEU A 127 -9.00 13.03 -16.41
C LEU A 127 -8.27 13.87 -15.36
N THR A 128 -8.16 15.18 -15.54
CA THR A 128 -7.60 16.09 -14.55
C THR A 128 -8.40 16.06 -13.24
N ILE A 129 -9.73 16.11 -13.31
CA ILE A 129 -10.59 16.01 -12.12
C ILE A 129 -10.37 14.67 -11.40
N TYR A 130 -10.38 13.56 -12.13
CA TYR A 130 -10.17 12.23 -11.55
C TYR A 130 -8.79 12.10 -10.90
N ASN A 131 -7.74 12.58 -11.56
CA ASN A 131 -6.39 12.54 -11.01
C ASN A 131 -6.29 13.36 -9.72
N ASN A 132 -6.86 14.57 -9.69
CA ASN A 132 -6.88 15.38 -8.47
C ASN A 132 -7.59 14.65 -7.31
N LYS A 133 -8.72 14.00 -7.59
CA LYS A 133 -9.45 13.21 -6.59
C LYS A 133 -8.62 12.02 -6.07
N LEU A 134 -7.96 11.30 -6.97
CA LEU A 134 -7.06 10.20 -6.59
C LEU A 134 -5.87 10.70 -5.76
N THR A 135 -5.27 11.83 -6.12
CA THR A 135 -4.19 12.44 -5.35
C THR A 135 -4.62 12.77 -3.92
N SER A 136 -5.79 13.39 -3.74
CA SER A 136 -6.32 13.67 -2.39
C SER A 136 -6.58 12.39 -1.59
N GLN A 137 -7.10 11.34 -2.23
CA GLN A 137 -7.31 10.04 -1.56
C GLN A 137 -5.99 9.40 -1.12
N ILE A 138 -4.96 9.44 -1.98
CA ILE A 138 -3.62 8.93 -1.66
C ILE A 138 -3.02 9.68 -0.47
N GLN A 139 -3.15 11.01 -0.44
CA GLN A 139 -2.67 11.82 0.69
C GLN A 139 -3.37 11.46 2.00
N ASN A 140 -4.70 11.31 1.99
CA ASN A 140 -5.46 10.89 3.17
C ASN A 140 -5.01 9.52 3.68
N LEU A 141 -4.88 8.52 2.80
CA LEU A 141 -4.41 7.19 3.16
C LEU A 141 -2.98 7.22 3.73
N GLN A 142 -2.11 8.07 3.20
CA GLN A 142 -0.76 8.25 3.75
C GLN A 142 -0.81 8.84 5.16
N HIS A 143 -1.66 9.83 5.42
CA HIS A 143 -1.85 10.38 6.76
C HIS A 143 -2.39 9.34 7.75
N GLU A 144 -3.40 8.56 7.37
CA GLU A 144 -3.93 7.46 8.19
C GLU A 144 -2.84 6.42 8.50
N LEU A 145 -2.04 6.03 7.51
CA LEU A 145 -0.97 5.06 7.68
C LEU A 145 0.12 5.58 8.64
N ILE A 146 0.45 6.87 8.58
CA ILE A 146 1.37 7.49 9.55
C ILE A 146 0.77 7.47 10.97
N ALA A 147 -0.51 7.82 11.12
CA ALA A 147 -1.20 7.79 12.41
C ALA A 147 -1.25 6.38 13.01
N LEU A 148 -1.57 5.37 12.19
CA LEU A 148 -1.56 3.95 12.59
C LEU A 148 -0.17 3.48 12.99
N LYS A 149 0.88 3.83 12.24
CA LYS A 149 2.27 3.49 12.60
C LYS A 149 2.69 4.07 13.95
N ARG A 150 2.22 5.27 14.30
CA ARG A 150 2.50 5.91 15.60
C ARG A 150 1.71 5.27 16.75
N THR A 151 0.44 4.93 16.53
CA THR A 151 -0.46 4.44 17.58
C THR A 151 -0.32 2.94 17.87
N LYS A 152 -0.04 2.13 16.85
CA LYS A 152 0.12 0.67 16.97
C LYS A 152 1.11 0.24 18.07
N PRO A 153 2.37 0.76 18.15
CA PRO A 153 3.29 0.35 19.20
C PRO A 153 2.78 0.71 20.60
N ILE A 154 2.13 1.86 20.75
CA ILE A 154 1.56 2.32 22.03
C ILE A 154 0.45 1.36 22.51
N ILE A 155 -0.44 0.94 21.61
CA ILE A 155 -1.52 0.00 21.93
C ILE A 155 -0.95 -1.37 22.29
N VAL A 156 0.03 -1.86 21.51
CA VAL A 156 0.70 -3.14 21.80
C VAL A 156 1.35 -3.12 23.19
N GLU A 157 2.06 -2.04 23.53
CA GLU A 157 2.71 -1.93 24.83
C GLU A 157 1.69 -1.85 25.99
N LYS A 158 0.59 -1.10 25.81
CA LYS A 158 -0.53 -1.07 26.78
C LYS A 158 -1.13 -2.46 27.00
N ASN A 159 -1.33 -3.24 25.93
CA ASN A 159 -1.86 -4.60 26.02
C ASN A 159 -0.90 -5.53 26.78
N ILE A 160 0.41 -5.48 26.47
CA ILE A 160 1.42 -6.25 27.18
C ILE A 160 1.43 -5.91 28.68
N ARG A 161 1.31 -4.62 29.04
CA ARG A 161 1.23 -4.20 30.44
C ARG A 161 -0.04 -4.71 31.12
N ALA A 162 -1.18 -4.66 30.44
CA ALA A 162 -2.44 -5.16 30.95
C ALA A 162 -2.40 -6.68 31.18
N GLU A 163 -1.86 -7.47 30.25
CA GLU A 163 -1.68 -8.92 30.40
C GLU A 163 -0.78 -9.27 31.59
N LYS A 164 0.34 -8.56 31.76
CA LYS A 164 1.22 -8.75 32.93
C LYS A 164 0.48 -8.46 34.24
N LYS A 165 -0.33 -7.40 34.28
CA LYS A 165 -1.15 -7.06 35.45
C LYS A 165 -2.19 -8.15 35.74
N LEU A 166 -2.87 -8.64 34.71
CA LEU A 166 -3.88 -9.70 34.83
C LEU A 166 -3.26 -11.00 35.37
N LYS A 167 -2.09 -11.40 34.87
CA LYS A 167 -1.34 -12.57 35.39
C LYS A 167 -1.01 -12.42 36.89
N ARG A 168 -0.56 -11.25 37.31
CA ARG A 168 -0.27 -10.97 38.74
C ARG A 168 -1.52 -11.07 39.60
N LEU A 169 -2.64 -10.51 39.15
CA LEU A 169 -3.91 -10.58 39.87
C LEU A 169 -4.44 -12.01 39.95
N ASN A 170 -4.34 -12.79 38.88
CA ASN A 170 -4.74 -14.19 38.88
C ASN A 170 -3.89 -15.01 39.87
N ASN A 171 -2.57 -14.83 39.88
CA ASN A 171 -1.70 -15.50 40.83
C ASN A 171 -2.03 -15.12 42.28
N ALA A 172 -2.25 -13.82 42.54
CA ALA A 172 -2.64 -13.35 43.88
C ALA A 172 -4.00 -13.91 44.32
N SER A 173 -4.95 -14.05 43.38
CA SER A 173 -6.26 -14.66 43.63
C SER A 173 -6.11 -16.14 44.02
N ILE A 174 -5.30 -16.90 43.28
CA ILE A 174 -5.01 -18.31 43.58
C ILE A 174 -4.35 -18.46 44.95
N GLU A 175 -3.36 -17.61 45.27
CA GLU A 175 -2.68 -17.63 46.56
C GLU A 175 -3.65 -17.34 47.72
N LEU A 176 -4.53 -16.35 47.55
CA LEU A 176 -5.55 -15.99 48.53
C LEU A 176 -6.55 -17.12 48.75
N GLU A 177 -6.96 -17.80 47.68
CA GLU A 177 -7.85 -18.96 47.76
C GLU A 177 -7.19 -20.14 48.49
N ASN A 178 -5.90 -20.39 48.24
CA ASN A 178 -5.14 -21.41 48.95
C ASN A 178 -5.01 -21.08 50.45
N LYS A 179 -4.68 -19.82 50.79
CA LYS A 179 -4.63 -19.37 52.19
C LYS A 179 -5.98 -19.52 52.90
N LYS A 180 -7.09 -19.23 52.22
CA LYS A 180 -8.44 -19.47 52.76
C LYS A 180 -8.67 -20.94 53.08
N LYS A 181 -8.30 -21.85 52.17
CA LYS A 181 -8.40 -23.30 52.38
C LYS A 181 -7.54 -23.77 53.55
N GLU A 182 -6.31 -23.27 53.66
CA GLU A 182 -5.43 -23.56 54.81
C GLU A 182 -6.02 -23.07 56.13
N ILE A 183 -6.55 -21.85 56.18
CA ILE A 183 -7.22 -21.31 57.36
C ILE A 183 -8.46 -22.15 57.73
N ALA A 184 -9.28 -22.53 56.75
CA ALA A 184 -10.45 -23.38 56.98
C ALA A 184 -10.05 -24.77 57.53
N ASN A 185 -9.00 -25.37 56.99
CA ASN A 185 -8.47 -26.65 57.45
C ASN A 185 -7.92 -26.56 58.88
N THR A 186 -7.11 -25.53 59.18
CA THR A 186 -6.56 -25.33 60.52
C THR A 186 -7.66 -25.06 61.55
N LEU A 187 -8.70 -24.29 61.20
CA LEU A 187 -9.86 -24.06 62.06
C LEU A 187 -10.61 -25.37 62.33
N THR A 188 -10.81 -26.19 61.29
CA THR A 188 -11.46 -27.50 61.41
C THR A 188 -10.67 -28.45 62.33
N ILE A 189 -9.34 -28.48 62.19
CA ILE A 189 -8.45 -29.27 63.06
C ILE A 189 -8.52 -28.76 64.51
N ARG A 190 -8.45 -27.45 64.72
CA ARG A 190 -8.56 -26.84 66.05
C ARG A 190 -9.91 -27.16 66.69
N ALA A 191 -11.00 -27.03 65.95
CA ALA A 191 -12.34 -27.38 66.44
C ALA A 191 -12.44 -28.87 66.81
N ARG A 192 -11.88 -29.77 65.99
CA ARG A 192 -11.82 -31.21 66.28
C ARG A 192 -11.01 -31.50 67.55
N ASN A 193 -9.85 -30.86 67.71
CA ASN A 193 -9.00 -31.03 68.89
C ASN A 193 -9.65 -30.46 70.15
N ALA A 194 -10.32 -29.31 70.05
CA ALA A 194 -11.11 -28.75 71.15
C ALA A 194 -12.29 -29.66 71.54
N GLY A 195 -12.92 -30.33 70.57
CA GLY A 195 -13.94 -31.36 70.81
C GLY A 195 -13.38 -32.56 71.58
N LYS A 196 -12.20 -33.07 71.18
CA LYS A 196 -11.51 -34.17 71.88
C LYS A 196 -11.01 -33.79 73.27
N ALA A 197 -10.61 -32.53 73.49
CA ALA A 197 -10.09 -32.06 74.78
C ALA A 197 -11.18 -31.96 75.87
N LYS A 198 -12.46 -31.98 75.51
CA LYS A 198 -13.54 -32.04 76.49
C LYS A 198 -13.70 -33.47 77.00
N LYS A 199 -13.12 -33.77 78.16
CA LYS A 199 -13.41 -35.00 78.93
C LYS A 199 -14.93 -35.17 79.04
N SER A 200 -15.45 -36.36 78.73
CA SER A 200 -16.88 -36.64 78.88
C SER A 200 -17.29 -36.52 80.36
N PRO A 201 -18.58 -36.25 80.68
CA PRO A 201 -19.04 -36.20 82.07
C PRO A 201 -18.62 -37.44 82.88
N TYR A 202 -18.64 -38.62 82.26
CA TYR A 202 -18.22 -39.89 82.86
C TYR A 202 -16.71 -40.01 83.08
N GLU A 203 -15.89 -39.43 82.19
CA GLU A 203 -14.42 -39.37 82.36
C GLU A 203 -14.02 -38.32 83.41
N LYS A 204 -14.82 -37.27 83.60
CA LYS A 204 -14.58 -36.27 84.66
C LYS A 204 -14.86 -36.84 86.05
N THR A 205 -15.86 -37.71 86.17
CA THR A 205 -16.23 -38.37 87.44
C THR A 205 -15.47 -39.67 87.69
N GLY A 206 -14.64 -40.14 86.76
CA GLY A 206 -13.90 -41.41 86.90
C GLY A 206 -14.75 -42.67 86.70
N THR A 207 -15.96 -42.53 86.13
CA THR A 207 -16.93 -43.63 85.95
C THR A 207 -16.38 -44.71 85.02
N LYS A 208 -15.78 -44.30 83.90
CA LYS A 208 -15.27 -45.23 82.89
C LYS A 208 -14.06 -46.01 83.43
N GLU A 209 -13.20 -45.34 84.19
CA GLU A 209 -12.03 -45.91 84.86
C GLU A 209 -12.44 -46.93 85.92
N ALA A 210 -13.36 -46.56 86.83
CA ALA A 210 -13.88 -47.47 87.84
C ALA A 210 -14.56 -48.71 87.21
N MET A 211 -15.34 -48.51 86.14
CA MET A 211 -15.96 -49.63 85.42
C MET A 211 -14.92 -50.52 84.74
N LYS A 212 -13.81 -49.97 84.23
CA LYS A 212 -12.70 -50.74 83.65
C LYS A 212 -12.05 -51.65 84.69
N GLU A 213 -11.90 -51.20 85.93
CA GLU A 213 -11.38 -52.04 87.02
C GLU A 213 -12.31 -53.22 87.33
N TYR A 214 -13.63 -52.98 87.41
CA TYR A 214 -14.60 -54.07 87.58
C TYR A 214 -14.60 -55.03 86.39
N TRP A 215 -14.51 -54.49 85.18
CA TRP A 215 -14.43 -55.28 83.95
C TRP A 215 -13.20 -56.19 83.95
N LEU A 216 -12.02 -55.66 84.33
CA LEU A 216 -10.77 -56.44 84.41
C LEU A 216 -10.87 -57.62 85.38
N ARG A 217 -11.65 -57.50 86.47
CA ARG A 217 -11.87 -58.57 87.44
C ARG A 217 -12.90 -59.61 86.96
N ALA A 218 -13.83 -59.21 86.10
CA ALA A 218 -14.93 -60.07 85.65
C ALA A 218 -14.69 -60.70 84.26
N LYS A 219 -13.78 -60.14 83.44
CA LYS A 219 -13.62 -60.50 82.02
C LYS A 219 -13.32 -61.98 81.79
N ASP A 220 -12.59 -62.63 82.69
CA ASP A 220 -12.15 -64.02 82.52
C ASP A 220 -13.33 -65.00 82.60
N ASN A 221 -14.43 -64.56 83.23
CA ASN A 221 -15.67 -65.33 83.38
C ASN A 221 -16.69 -65.03 82.27
N PHE A 222 -16.37 -64.17 81.28
CA PHE A 222 -17.31 -63.79 80.21
C PHE A 222 -17.50 -64.85 79.12
N THR A 223 -16.82 -65.99 79.23
CA THR A 223 -17.04 -67.20 78.42
C THR A 223 -18.33 -67.92 78.80
N GLU A 224 -18.87 -67.67 79.99
CA GLU A 224 -20.12 -68.25 80.46
C GLU A 224 -21.35 -67.56 79.82
N ARG A 225 -22.35 -68.37 79.47
CA ARG A 225 -23.58 -67.88 78.82
C ARG A 225 -24.34 -66.96 79.76
N GLY A 226 -24.40 -65.67 79.41
CA GLY A 226 -25.12 -64.64 80.17
C GLY A 226 -24.24 -63.77 81.08
N ALA A 227 -22.97 -64.12 81.28
CA ALA A 227 -22.06 -63.38 82.17
C ALA A 227 -21.86 -61.91 81.74
N LYS A 228 -21.81 -61.61 80.44
CA LYS A 228 -21.75 -60.21 79.95
C LYS A 228 -23.02 -59.41 80.29
N GLN A 229 -24.19 -60.05 80.32
CA GLN A 229 -25.44 -59.38 80.69
C GLN A 229 -25.49 -59.12 82.20
N GLN A 230 -25.10 -60.12 83.00
CA GLN A 230 -24.99 -59.96 84.46
C GLN A 230 -24.03 -58.84 84.85
N PHE A 231 -22.89 -58.72 84.17
CA PHE A 231 -21.97 -57.60 84.37
C PHE A 231 -22.61 -56.24 84.03
N ILE A 232 -23.39 -56.15 82.95
CA ILE A 232 -24.10 -54.92 82.59
C ILE A 232 -25.12 -54.53 83.66
N ASP A 233 -25.87 -55.51 84.17
CA ASP A 233 -26.89 -55.30 85.19
C ASP A 233 -26.24 -54.93 86.54
N ASP A 234 -25.13 -55.57 86.91
CA ASP A 234 -24.33 -55.22 88.10
C ASP A 234 -23.76 -53.79 88.00
N MET A 235 -23.21 -53.38 86.85
CA MET A 235 -22.72 -52.01 86.69
C MET A 235 -23.83 -50.97 86.76
N ARG A 236 -25.04 -51.29 86.27
CA ARG A 236 -26.23 -50.44 86.43
C ARG A 236 -26.64 -50.35 87.88
N GLU A 237 -26.65 -51.46 88.60
CA GLU A 237 -26.97 -51.50 90.03
C GLU A 237 -25.94 -50.70 90.86
N LYS A 238 -24.65 -50.86 90.58
CA LYS A 238 -23.58 -50.08 91.20
C LYS A 238 -23.70 -48.58 90.90
N ALA A 239 -24.18 -48.21 89.71
CA ALA A 239 -24.46 -46.81 89.38
C ALA A 239 -25.67 -46.26 90.16
N LEU A 240 -26.72 -47.07 90.36
CA LEU A 240 -27.91 -46.68 91.14
C LEU A 240 -27.62 -46.58 92.65
N THR A 241 -26.77 -47.45 93.17
CA THR A 241 -26.37 -47.49 94.58
C THR A 241 -25.20 -46.55 94.91
N ASN A 242 -24.78 -45.71 93.96
CA ASN A 242 -23.65 -44.79 94.06
C ASN A 242 -22.29 -45.44 94.39
N ILE A 243 -22.16 -46.76 94.19
CA ILE A 243 -20.89 -47.49 94.29
C ILE A 243 -19.98 -47.12 93.11
N LEU A 244 -20.57 -47.04 91.91
CA LEU A 244 -19.88 -46.53 90.73
C LEU A 244 -20.02 -44.99 90.71
N PRO A 245 -18.92 -44.22 90.63
CA PRO A 245 -19.01 -42.77 90.63
C PRO A 245 -19.74 -42.33 89.36
N MET A 246 -20.76 -41.46 89.49
CA MET A 246 -21.63 -41.07 88.38
C MET A 246 -21.80 -39.54 88.29
N PRO A 247 -21.92 -38.97 87.09
CA PRO A 247 -22.26 -37.56 86.93
C PRO A 247 -23.69 -37.29 87.42
N LYS A 248 -23.89 -36.13 88.09
CA LYS A 248 -25.20 -35.70 88.57
C LYS A 248 -26.20 -35.61 87.39
N ASN A 249 -27.38 -36.19 87.55
CA ASN A 249 -28.46 -36.27 86.55
C ASN A 249 -28.16 -37.13 85.30
N SER A 250 -27.33 -38.18 85.45
CA SER A 250 -26.98 -39.07 84.34
C SER A 250 -27.40 -40.52 84.61
N ASN A 251 -28.01 -41.17 83.62
CA ASN A 251 -28.36 -42.59 83.68
C ASN A 251 -27.36 -43.43 82.89
N LEU A 252 -26.78 -44.45 83.53
CA LEU A 252 -25.87 -45.38 82.87
C LEU A 252 -26.67 -46.35 81.98
N THR A 253 -26.63 -46.12 80.68
CA THR A 253 -27.33 -47.00 79.72
C THR A 253 -26.48 -48.23 79.38
N GLU A 254 -27.13 -49.36 79.13
CA GLU A 254 -26.46 -50.57 78.67
C GLU A 254 -25.70 -50.36 77.36
N LYS A 255 -26.19 -49.51 76.46
CA LYS A 255 -25.48 -49.16 75.24
C LYS A 255 -24.12 -48.52 75.55
N THR A 256 -24.07 -47.63 76.54
CA THR A 256 -22.82 -47.02 77.02
C THR A 256 -21.88 -48.07 77.59
N ILE A 257 -22.39 -48.96 78.45
CA ILE A 257 -21.62 -50.03 79.09
C ILE A 257 -21.04 -50.98 78.04
N ARG A 258 -21.87 -51.47 77.10
CA ARG A 258 -21.44 -52.35 76.00
C ARG A 258 -20.39 -51.71 75.11
N ASN A 259 -20.52 -50.41 74.81
CA ASN A 259 -19.52 -49.70 74.02
C ASN A 259 -18.19 -49.60 74.76
N TRP A 260 -18.19 -49.29 76.06
CA TRP A 260 -16.96 -49.28 76.85
C TRP A 260 -16.34 -50.67 76.99
N MET A 261 -17.12 -51.73 77.17
CA MET A 261 -16.59 -53.10 77.17
C MET A 261 -15.86 -53.42 75.86
N LYS A 262 -16.42 -53.02 74.70
CA LYS A 262 -15.76 -53.17 73.40
C LYS A 262 -14.47 -52.35 73.31
N ASP A 263 -14.48 -51.10 73.79
CA ASP A 263 -13.29 -50.26 73.85
C ASP A 263 -12.19 -50.94 74.70
N PHE A 264 -12.55 -51.49 75.87
CA PHE A 264 -11.63 -52.18 76.77
C PHE A 264 -11.05 -53.46 76.15
N GLU A 265 -11.88 -54.26 75.47
CA GLU A 265 -11.44 -55.45 74.71
C GLU A 265 -10.42 -55.04 73.63
N GLN A 266 -10.71 -53.98 72.86
CA GLN A 266 -9.82 -53.49 71.79
C GLN A 266 -8.51 -52.87 72.31
N GLU A 267 -8.55 -52.18 73.45
CA GLU A 267 -7.36 -51.65 74.12
C GLU A 267 -6.42 -52.79 74.56
N MET A 268 -6.97 -53.86 75.15
CA MET A 268 -6.19 -55.03 75.55
C MET A 268 -5.56 -55.74 74.33
N SER A 269 -6.32 -55.93 73.25
CA SER A 269 -5.78 -56.57 72.02
C SER A 269 -4.63 -55.77 71.39
N LYS A 270 -4.64 -54.44 71.49
CA LYS A 270 -3.54 -53.56 71.01
C LYS A 270 -2.34 -53.50 71.95
N SER A 271 -2.50 -53.91 73.20
CA SER A 271 -1.45 -53.90 74.24
C SER A 271 -0.64 -55.20 74.25
N SER A 272 -1.04 -56.20 73.46
CA SER A 272 -0.43 -57.54 73.35
C SER A 272 0.16 -57.82 71.96
N SER A 273 0.32 -56.78 71.12
CA SER A 273 1.05 -56.81 69.83
C SER A 273 2.29 -55.93 69.90
#